data_AF-A0A353HCV4-F1
#
_entry.id   AF-A0A353HCV4-F1
#
_cell.length_a   1.000
_cell.length_b   1.000
_cell.length_c   1.000
_cell.angle_alpha   90.00
_cell.angle_beta   90.00
_cell.angle_gamma   90.00
#
_symmetry.space_group_name_H-M   'P 1'
#
loop_
_entity.id
_entity.type
_entity.pdbx_description
1 polymer ?
#
loop_
_entity_poly.entity_id
_entity_poly.type
_entity_poly.pdbx_seq_one_letter_code
_entity_poly.pdbx_strand_id
1 'polypeptide(L)'
;MKEKIDFKKITSFLLAVLIFISAFFLLSFFDKSDEVRATVTKQNSEVDEELLTADDLFDFELGQDGYYVTNYKGNQKHLDIPQYYNGEKVVGIKDVQPTDTKGVFEGMDFYSVNMGENCVKIGKRAFYDCENIEKVYFSKQTTYI
;
A
#
# COMPACT_ATOMS: atom_id res chain seq x y z
N MET A 1 20.34 -28.88 49.13
CA MET A 1 21.57 -28.56 48.36
C MET A 1 21.28 -27.30 47.55
N LYS A 2 22.12 -26.25 47.65
CA LYS A 2 21.99 -25.05 46.80
C LYS A 2 22.90 -25.26 45.58
N GLU A 3 22.34 -25.49 44.40
CA GLU A 3 23.13 -25.47 43.16
C GLU A 3 23.71 -24.06 42.98
N LYS A 4 25.04 -23.96 42.93
CA LYS A 4 25.72 -22.73 42.52
C LYS A 4 25.60 -22.63 41.01
N ILE A 5 24.70 -21.76 40.59
CA ILE A 5 24.50 -21.40 39.19
C ILE A 5 25.77 -20.70 38.67
N ASP A 6 26.43 -21.31 37.68
CA ASP A 6 27.65 -20.78 37.05
C ASP A 6 27.28 -19.79 35.94
N PHE A 7 27.42 -18.49 36.24
CA PHE A 7 27.07 -17.39 35.35
C PHE A 7 27.79 -17.44 33.99
N LYS A 8 28.99 -18.03 33.91
CA LYS A 8 29.72 -18.15 32.64
C LYS A 8 29.09 -19.19 31.71
N LYS A 9 28.50 -20.25 32.29
CA LYS A 9 27.76 -21.26 31.52
C LYS A 9 26.42 -20.71 31.04
N ILE A 10 25.75 -19.86 31.83
CA ILE A 10 24.50 -19.23 31.42
C ILE A 10 24.72 -18.24 30.27
N THR A 11 25.73 -17.37 30.36
CA THR A 11 25.97 -16.39 29.29
C THR A 11 26.34 -17.07 27.98
N SER A 12 27.14 -18.14 28.03
CA SER A 12 27.44 -18.98 26.86
C SER A 12 26.19 -19.66 26.29
N PHE A 13 25.29 -20.14 27.16
CA PHE A 13 24.03 -20.76 26.74
C PHE A 13 23.07 -19.74 26.10
N LEU A 14 22.97 -18.54 26.68
CA LEU A 14 22.13 -17.45 26.15
C LEU A 14 22.62 -17.00 24.76
N LEU A 15 23.93 -16.85 24.57
CA LEU A 15 24.52 -16.52 23.27
C LEU A 15 24.26 -17.59 22.21
N ALA A 16 24.37 -18.87 22.58
CA ALA A 16 24.03 -19.97 21.67
C ALA A 16 22.54 -19.95 21.29
N VAL A 17 21.65 -19.76 22.26
CA VAL A 17 20.20 -19.68 22.02
C VAL A 17 19.82 -18.51 21.11
N LEU A 18 20.47 -17.35 21.25
CA LEU A 18 20.23 -16.18 20.38
C LEU A 18 20.64 -16.44 18.92
N ILE A 19 21.73 -17.18 18.68
CA ILE A 19 22.18 -17.57 17.33
C ILE A 19 21.22 -18.60 16.72
N PHE A 20 20.69 -19.53 17.52
CA PHE A 20 19.70 -20.50 17.03
C PHE A 20 18.36 -19.85 16.73
N ILE A 21 17.91 -18.87 17.51
CA ILE A 21 16.67 -18.12 17.25
C ILE A 21 16.78 -17.30 15.97
N SER A 22 17.92 -16.64 15.70
CA SER A 22 18.10 -15.87 14.46
C SER A 22 18.14 -16.78 13.22
N ALA A 23 18.77 -17.95 13.31
CA ALA A 23 18.77 -18.93 12.22
C ALA A 23 17.36 -19.52 11.98
N PHE A 24 16.58 -19.74 13.03
CA PHE A 24 15.21 -20.26 12.93
C PHE A 24 14.24 -19.23 12.33
N PHE A 25 14.46 -17.93 12.62
CA PHE A 25 13.72 -16.82 12.02
C PHE A 25 14.04 -16.67 10.51
N LEU A 26 15.30 -16.87 10.10
CA LEU A 26 15.67 -16.88 8.68
C LEU A 26 15.10 -18.09 7.93
N LEU A 27 15.02 -19.26 8.57
CA LEU A 27 14.43 -20.46 7.96
C LEU A 27 12.92 -20.35 7.74
N SER A 28 12.23 -19.54 8.54
CA SER A 28 10.78 -19.30 8.38
C SER A 28 10.43 -18.29 7.29
N PHE A 29 11.40 -17.51 6.78
CA PHE A 29 11.22 -16.68 5.58
C PHE A 29 11.44 -17.45 4.27
N PHE A 30 12.06 -18.63 4.30
CA PHE A 30 12.42 -19.40 3.11
C PHE A 30 11.47 -20.56 2.76
N ASP A 31 10.32 -20.67 3.43
CA ASP A 31 9.34 -21.72 3.16
C ASP A 31 8.03 -21.15 2.60
N LYS A 32 8.08 -20.54 1.41
CA LYS A 32 6.98 -20.60 0.44
C LYS A 32 7.41 -20.18 -0.97
N SER A 33 8.02 -21.09 -1.70
CA SER A 33 7.80 -21.12 -3.16
C SER A 33 7.91 -22.57 -3.60
N ASP A 34 6.74 -23.18 -3.78
CA ASP A 34 6.58 -24.52 -4.30
C ASP A 34 7.30 -24.67 -5.66
N GLU A 35 7.86 -25.86 -5.81
CA GLU A 35 8.44 -26.50 -6.99
C GLU A 35 7.67 -26.24 -8.30
N VAL A 36 8.28 -25.49 -9.22
CA VAL A 36 8.04 -25.67 -10.67
C VAL A 36 9.40 -25.79 -11.35
N ARG A 37 9.90 -27.03 -11.44
CA ARG A 37 11.07 -27.36 -12.24
C ARG A 37 10.63 -28.14 -13.49
N ALA A 38 10.83 -27.47 -14.62
CA ALA A 38 10.83 -27.98 -16.00
C ALA A 38 9.44 -28.38 -16.55
N THR A 39 8.96 -27.91 -17.69
CA THR A 39 9.60 -27.57 -18.97
C THR A 39 8.64 -26.68 -19.77
N VAL A 40 8.97 -25.43 -20.12
CA VAL A 40 8.70 -24.84 -21.46
C VAL A 40 9.68 -23.68 -21.70
N THR A 41 10.34 -23.81 -22.84
CA THR A 41 11.27 -22.95 -23.58
C THR A 41 10.94 -21.44 -23.61
N LYS A 42 11.95 -20.64 -23.26
CA LYS A 42 12.26 -19.24 -23.65
C LYS A 42 11.13 -18.41 -24.30
N GLN A 43 10.69 -17.35 -23.62
CA GLN A 43 10.84 -15.94 -24.07
C GLN A 43 10.49 -14.93 -22.96
N ASN A 44 11.36 -13.92 -22.84
CA ASN A 44 11.17 -12.56 -22.34
C ASN A 44 11.14 -12.21 -20.83
N SER A 45 12.20 -11.48 -20.47
CA SER A 45 12.29 -10.34 -19.53
C SER A 45 11.91 -10.55 -18.07
N GLU A 46 12.96 -10.62 -17.25
CA GLU A 46 13.10 -9.89 -15.99
C GLU A 46 12.44 -8.50 -16.13
N VAL A 47 11.18 -8.39 -15.72
CA VAL A 47 10.53 -7.10 -15.48
C VAL A 47 10.75 -6.86 -14.01
N ASP A 48 11.74 -6.05 -13.70
CA ASP A 48 11.74 -5.28 -12.46
C ASP A 48 10.44 -4.46 -12.51
N GLU A 49 9.35 -4.94 -11.90
CA GLU A 49 8.16 -4.13 -11.71
C GLU A 49 8.58 -2.96 -10.82
N GLU A 50 8.81 -1.80 -11.46
CA GLU A 50 9.13 -0.55 -10.78
C GLU A 50 8.00 -0.26 -9.79
N LEU A 51 8.30 -0.43 -8.50
CA LEU A 51 7.34 -0.19 -7.43
C LEU A 51 7.06 1.31 -7.35
N LEU A 52 5.95 1.73 -7.96
CA LEU A 52 5.50 3.11 -7.93
C LEU A 52 5.06 3.47 -6.51
N THR A 53 5.60 4.56 -5.99
CA THR A 53 5.25 5.13 -4.69
C THR A 53 4.02 6.02 -4.80
N ALA A 54 3.50 6.46 -3.66
CA ALA A 54 2.42 7.44 -3.64
C ALA A 54 2.82 8.76 -4.33
N ASP A 55 4.08 9.17 -4.19
CA ASP A 55 4.60 10.39 -4.84
C ASP A 55 4.69 10.27 -6.35
N ASP A 56 4.88 9.06 -6.88
CA ASP A 56 4.90 8.83 -8.32
C ASP A 56 3.50 8.93 -8.94
N LEU A 57 2.46 8.62 -8.15
CA LEU A 57 1.09 8.50 -8.63
C LEU A 57 0.20 9.69 -8.29
N PHE A 58 0.46 10.39 -7.21
CA PHE A 58 -0.47 11.38 -6.68
C PHE A 58 0.25 12.69 -6.36
N ASP A 59 -0.50 13.78 -6.47
CA ASP A 59 -0.16 15.01 -5.76
C ASP A 59 -1.16 15.18 -4.60
N PHE A 60 -0.65 15.68 -3.47
CA PHE A 60 -1.42 15.88 -2.25
C PHE A 60 -1.35 17.32 -1.76
N GLU A 61 -2.42 17.77 -1.12
CA GLU A 61 -2.47 19.04 -0.39
C GLU A 61 -2.92 18.79 1.05
N LEU A 62 -2.19 19.34 2.04
CA LEU A 62 -2.55 19.24 3.44
C LEU A 62 -3.67 20.24 3.78
N GLY A 63 -4.85 19.73 4.13
CA GLY A 63 -5.95 20.52 4.68
C GLY A 63 -5.94 20.55 6.20
N GLN A 64 -7.03 21.06 6.80
CA GLN A 64 -7.16 21.15 8.26
C GLN A 64 -7.30 19.80 8.96
N ASP A 65 -7.73 18.76 8.24
CA ASP A 65 -8.09 17.46 8.79
C ASP A 65 -7.30 16.29 8.18
N GLY A 66 -6.39 16.57 7.24
CA GLY A 66 -5.53 15.59 6.59
C GLY A 66 -5.22 15.97 5.15
N TYR A 67 -4.54 15.07 4.44
CA TYR A 67 -4.21 15.21 3.05
C TYR A 67 -5.41 14.95 2.13
N TYR A 68 -5.52 15.76 1.09
CA TYR A 68 -6.43 15.56 -0.03
C TYR A 68 -5.63 15.20 -1.27
N VAL A 69 -6.08 14.20 -2.03
CA VAL A 69 -5.57 13.95 -3.37
C VAL A 69 -6.03 15.09 -4.27
N THR A 70 -5.10 15.79 -4.91
CA THR A 70 -5.38 16.91 -5.82
C THR A 70 -5.11 16.56 -7.27
N ASN A 71 -4.31 15.54 -7.54
CA ASN A 71 -3.98 15.10 -8.88
C ASN A 71 -3.62 13.62 -8.91
N TYR A 72 -3.77 13.02 -10.08
CA TYR A 72 -3.33 11.65 -10.37
C TYR A 72 -2.48 11.64 -11.63
N LYS A 73 -1.27 11.09 -11.51
CA LYS A 73 -0.23 11.02 -12.54
C LYS A 73 -0.09 9.61 -13.13
N GLY A 74 -0.76 8.63 -12.52
CA GLY A 74 -0.74 7.24 -12.94
C GLY A 74 -1.60 6.94 -14.15
N ASN A 75 -1.50 5.69 -14.62
CA ASN A 75 -2.26 5.14 -15.75
C ASN A 75 -2.87 3.76 -15.45
N GLN A 76 -2.76 3.30 -14.20
CA GLN A 76 -3.29 2.03 -13.74
C GLN A 76 -4.81 1.96 -13.90
N LYS A 77 -5.31 0.76 -14.19
CA LYS A 77 -6.75 0.46 -14.27
C LYS A 77 -7.38 0.16 -12.91
N HIS A 78 -6.55 -0.17 -11.93
CA HIS A 78 -6.95 -0.39 -10.55
C HIS A 78 -6.34 0.73 -9.71
N LEU A 79 -7.19 1.56 -9.14
CA LEU A 79 -6.79 2.71 -8.34
C LEU A 79 -6.82 2.32 -6.87
N ASP A 80 -5.68 2.43 -6.20
CA ASP A 80 -5.57 2.33 -4.74
C ASP A 80 -5.25 3.70 -4.17
N ILE A 81 -6.23 4.33 -3.50
CA ILE A 81 -6.00 5.60 -2.79
C ILE A 81 -5.39 5.26 -1.43
N PRO A 82 -4.21 5.79 -1.07
CA PRO A 82 -3.56 5.43 0.18
C PRO A 82 -4.36 5.91 1.40
N GLN A 83 -4.22 5.23 2.53
CA GLN A 83 -4.83 5.63 3.80
C GLN A 83 -4.04 6.75 4.50
N TYR A 84 -2.72 6.79 4.28
CA TYR A 84 -1.78 7.74 4.86
C TYR A 84 -0.79 8.25 3.81
N TYR A 85 -0.36 9.49 3.98
CA TYR A 85 0.72 10.10 3.23
C TYR A 85 1.55 10.93 4.20
N ASN A 86 2.87 10.74 4.21
CA ASN A 86 3.80 11.39 5.16
C ASN A 86 3.38 11.28 6.65
N GLY A 87 2.81 10.13 7.04
CA GLY A 87 2.38 9.86 8.41
C GLY A 87 1.02 10.47 8.80
N GLU A 88 0.43 11.30 7.93
CA GLU A 88 -0.88 11.90 8.15
C GLU A 88 -1.95 11.22 7.30
N LYS A 89 -3.20 11.33 7.72
CA LYS A 89 -4.33 10.68 7.04
C LYS A 89 -4.57 11.30 5.67
N VAL A 90 -4.86 10.46 4.69
CA VAL A 90 -5.49 10.90 3.44
C VAL A 90 -7.00 10.84 3.65
N VAL A 91 -7.64 12.00 3.71
CA VAL A 91 -9.04 12.14 4.14
C VAL A 91 -10.03 12.32 3.00
N GLY A 92 -9.52 12.63 1.80
CA GLY A 92 -10.41 12.83 0.66
C GLY A 92 -9.74 13.08 -0.67
N ILE A 93 -10.60 13.29 -1.65
CA ILE A 93 -10.29 13.73 -3.00
C ILE A 93 -10.75 15.18 -3.09
N LYS A 94 -9.89 16.08 -3.57
CA LYS A 94 -10.17 17.51 -3.60
C LYS A 94 -11.40 17.83 -4.45
N ASP A 95 -12.18 18.81 -4.01
CA ASP A 95 -13.27 19.39 -4.78
C ASP A 95 -12.74 20.24 -5.94
N VAL A 96 -13.52 20.31 -7.03
CA VAL A 96 -13.23 21.16 -8.19
C VAL A 96 -13.32 22.62 -7.76
N GLN A 97 -12.24 23.36 -7.95
CA GLN A 97 -12.16 24.79 -7.72
C GLN A 97 -12.69 25.57 -8.92
N PRO A 98 -13.03 26.87 -8.76
CA PRO A 98 -13.52 27.69 -9.88
C PRO A 98 -12.57 27.81 -11.07
N THR A 99 -11.27 27.57 -10.84
CA THR A 99 -10.21 27.59 -11.87
C THR A 99 -10.00 26.25 -12.54
N ASP A 100 -10.56 25.18 -11.98
CA ASP A 100 -10.33 23.82 -12.45
C ASP A 100 -11.26 23.52 -13.62
N THR A 101 -10.73 22.84 -14.62
CA THR A 101 -11.48 22.44 -15.82
C THR A 101 -12.06 21.02 -15.69
N LYS A 102 -11.60 20.24 -14.71
CA LYS A 102 -11.97 18.84 -14.49
C LYS A 102 -11.80 18.42 -13.03
N GLY A 103 -12.51 17.38 -12.60
CA GLY A 103 -12.26 16.68 -11.35
C GLY A 103 -10.93 15.89 -11.34
N VAL A 104 -10.48 15.51 -10.14
CA VAL A 104 -9.17 14.88 -9.91
C VAL A 104 -8.96 13.62 -10.76
N PHE A 105 -9.98 12.76 -10.84
CA PHE A 105 -9.97 11.53 -11.64
C PHE A 105 -10.96 11.57 -12.80
N GLU A 106 -11.39 12.76 -13.24
CA GLU A 106 -12.39 12.88 -14.28
C GLU A 106 -11.88 12.29 -15.62
N GLY A 107 -12.71 11.45 -16.26
CA GLY A 107 -12.42 10.78 -17.52
C GLY A 107 -11.41 9.63 -17.43
N MET A 108 -11.02 9.23 -16.21
CA MET A 108 -10.06 8.13 -16.03
C MET A 108 -10.70 6.77 -16.33
N ASP A 109 -9.96 5.95 -17.05
CA ASP A 109 -10.37 4.61 -17.44
C ASP A 109 -9.97 3.57 -16.36
N PHE A 110 -10.66 3.63 -15.22
CA PHE A 110 -10.50 2.69 -14.11
C PHE A 110 -11.53 1.58 -14.19
N TYR A 111 -11.14 0.35 -13.84
CA TYR A 111 -12.05 -0.77 -13.63
C TYR A 111 -12.45 -0.91 -12.16
N SER A 112 -11.54 -0.60 -11.24
CA SER A 112 -11.85 -0.59 -9.81
C SER A 112 -11.14 0.51 -9.05
N VAL A 113 -11.80 1.00 -8.01
CA VAL A 113 -11.25 1.97 -7.06
C VAL A 113 -11.33 1.41 -5.65
N ASN A 114 -10.22 1.43 -4.94
CA ASN A 114 -10.12 1.10 -3.53
C ASN A 114 -9.84 2.39 -2.74
N MET A 115 -10.81 2.77 -1.92
CA MET A 115 -10.73 3.98 -1.11
C MET A 115 -9.96 3.66 0.18
N GLY A 116 -8.85 4.36 0.40
CA GLY A 116 -8.12 4.32 1.68
C GLY A 116 -9.06 4.58 2.85
N GLU A 117 -8.84 3.93 3.99
CA GLU A 117 -9.88 3.85 5.02
C GLU A 117 -10.34 5.21 5.58
N ASN A 118 -9.44 6.19 5.60
CA ASN A 118 -9.71 7.55 6.06
C ASN A 118 -10.33 8.44 4.97
N CYS A 119 -10.33 8.00 3.70
CA CYS A 119 -10.76 8.78 2.54
C CYS A 119 -12.30 8.75 2.42
N VAL A 120 -12.94 9.65 3.15
CA VAL A 120 -14.42 9.73 3.25
C VAL A 120 -15.00 10.98 2.57
N LYS A 121 -14.16 11.88 2.06
CA LYS A 121 -14.59 13.09 1.36
C LYS A 121 -14.31 12.97 -0.14
N ILE A 122 -15.36 13.03 -0.95
CA ILE A 122 -15.24 12.94 -2.41
C ILE A 122 -15.63 14.29 -3.00
N GLY A 123 -14.68 14.96 -3.65
CA GLY A 123 -14.90 16.21 -4.34
C GLY A 123 -15.93 16.12 -5.47
N LYS A 124 -16.58 17.23 -5.81
CA LYS A 124 -17.49 17.31 -6.94
C LYS A 124 -16.75 16.88 -8.21
N ARG A 125 -17.41 16.07 -9.04
CA ARG A 125 -16.84 15.53 -10.29
C ARG A 125 -15.55 14.71 -10.13
N ALA A 126 -15.19 14.28 -8.92
CA ALA A 126 -13.95 13.52 -8.70
C ALA A 126 -13.79 12.35 -9.69
N PHE A 127 -14.86 11.59 -9.95
CA PHE A 127 -14.90 10.47 -10.90
C PHE A 127 -15.91 10.69 -12.05
N TYR A 128 -16.13 11.95 -12.45
CA TYR A 128 -17.03 12.24 -13.58
C TYR A 128 -16.48 11.60 -14.88
N ASP A 129 -17.35 11.10 -15.77
CA ASP A 129 -16.96 10.40 -17.02
C ASP A 129 -15.99 9.21 -16.86
N CYS A 130 -15.91 8.60 -15.68
CA CYS A 130 -15.23 7.31 -15.50
C CYS A 130 -16.13 6.15 -15.94
N GLU A 131 -16.26 5.93 -17.24
CA GLU A 131 -17.26 5.02 -17.83
C GLU A 131 -17.07 3.53 -17.49
N ASN A 132 -15.83 3.10 -17.23
CA ASN A 132 -15.50 1.69 -17.05
C ASN A 132 -15.39 1.26 -15.57
N ILE A 133 -15.69 2.13 -14.61
CA ILE A 133 -15.64 1.74 -13.18
C ILE A 133 -16.74 0.72 -12.91
N GLU A 134 -16.34 -0.51 -12.61
CA GLU A 134 -17.27 -1.57 -12.22
C GLU A 134 -17.45 -1.65 -10.69
N LYS A 135 -16.39 -1.32 -9.94
CA LYS A 135 -16.35 -1.52 -8.49
C LYS A 135 -15.66 -0.38 -7.77
N VAL A 136 -16.31 0.13 -6.73
CA VAL A 136 -15.71 1.04 -5.75
C VAL A 136 -15.78 0.38 -4.38
N TYR A 137 -14.64 0.15 -3.76
CA TYR A 137 -14.52 -0.40 -2.43
C TYR A 137 -14.35 0.72 -1.42
N PHE A 138 -15.33 0.83 -0.54
CA PHE A 138 -15.27 1.69 0.63
C PHE A 138 -14.84 0.87 1.85
N SER A 139 -13.99 1.44 2.69
CA SER A 139 -13.73 0.85 3.99
C SER A 139 -15.02 0.86 4.82
N LYS A 140 -15.11 -0.02 5.82
CA LYS A 140 -16.31 -0.12 6.69
C LYS A 140 -16.64 1.18 7.47
N GLN A 141 -15.80 2.21 7.42
CA GLN A 141 -16.01 3.49 8.11
C GLN A 141 -16.59 4.61 7.23
N THR A 142 -16.79 4.40 5.92
CA THR A 142 -17.38 5.43 5.05
C THR A 142 -18.83 5.72 5.46
N THR A 143 -19.06 6.89 6.05
CA THR A 143 -20.33 7.19 6.75
C THR A 143 -21.33 7.98 5.90
N TYR A 144 -20.94 8.60 4.77
CA TYR A 144 -21.87 9.34 3.90
C TYR A 144 -21.44 9.27 2.42
N ILE A 145 -22.41 9.03 1.53
CA ILE A 145 -22.30 9.09 0.06
C ILE A 145 -23.24 10.19 -0.43
#